data_AF-A0AAF0R2T8-F1
#
_entry.id   AF-A0AAF0R2T8-F1
#
_cell.length_a   1.000
_cell.length_b   1.000
_cell.length_c   1.000
_cell.angle_alpha   90.00
_cell.angle_beta   90.00
_cell.angle_gamma   90.00
#
_symmetry.space_group_name_H-M   'P 1'
#
loop_
_entity.id
_entity.type
_entity.pdbx_description
1 polymer ?
#
loop_
_entity_poly.entity_id
_entity_poly.type
_entity_poly.pdbx_seq_one_letter_code
_entity_poly.pdbx_strand_id
1 'polypeptide(L)'
;NANLVRTCYNYGLLNTVYTYNREEVSGIPELHKAFITYKRVTKGNLFYIKFYTAPTEILYEEIKPPIQVIKIGLTKDIIIPEDIGQQEEICKIEIPSFYANKRIIGISTIIQELANNYLNGNVIWSYYARDQLMIYSNSRELRKVDMDEVQRWILSLLKPEERPTTRALKEGFISAELLTRYCKLIGHKYPDHICSKCNGEDNIIPDVQLE
;
A
#
# COMPACT_ATOMS: atom_id res chain seq x y z
N ASN A 1 13.21 0.32 -9.88
CA ASN A 1 13.02 1.47 -10.80
C ASN A 1 12.98 2.73 -9.93
N ALA A 2 14.02 3.58 -10.00
CA ALA A 2 14.14 4.77 -9.14
C ALA A 2 13.10 5.85 -9.45
N ASN A 3 12.73 6.03 -10.72
CA ASN A 3 11.70 6.98 -11.15
C ASN A 3 10.35 6.62 -10.54
N LEU A 4 9.95 5.34 -10.58
CA LEU A 4 8.71 4.87 -9.93
C LEU A 4 8.69 5.19 -8.42
N VAL A 5 9.82 4.99 -7.73
CA VAL A 5 9.93 5.29 -6.29
C VAL A 5 9.78 6.79 -6.03
N ARG A 6 10.45 7.64 -6.82
CA ARG A 6 10.35 9.10 -6.76
C ARG A 6 8.91 9.57 -7.03
N THR A 7 8.27 9.05 -8.07
CA THR A 7 6.87 9.31 -8.40
C THR A 7 5.94 8.94 -7.25
N CYS A 8 6.12 7.78 -6.63
CA CYS A 8 5.30 7.37 -5.48
C CYS A 8 5.50 8.27 -4.25
N TYR A 9 6.72 8.77 -4.00
CA TYR A 9 6.97 9.78 -2.97
C TYR A 9 6.28 11.11 -3.30
N ASN A 10 6.47 11.61 -4.52
CA ASN A 10 5.90 12.88 -4.96
C ASN A 10 4.39 12.89 -4.86
N TYR A 11 3.73 11.77 -5.17
CA TYR A 11 2.29 11.65 -5.05
C TYR A 11 1.81 11.20 -3.67
N GLY A 12 2.67 11.07 -2.65
CA GLY A 12 2.27 10.64 -1.30
C GLY A 12 1.67 9.24 -1.23
N LEU A 13 2.02 8.39 -2.19
CA LEU A 13 1.68 6.96 -2.24
C LEU A 13 2.66 6.12 -1.42
N LEU A 14 3.88 6.65 -1.29
CA LEU A 14 4.96 6.15 -0.47
C LEU A 14 5.42 7.27 0.45
N ASN A 15 5.45 7.02 1.75
CA ASN A 15 6.06 7.93 2.71
C ASN A 15 6.97 7.12 3.64
N THR A 16 8.14 7.66 4.00
CA THR A 16 9.04 7.02 4.96
C THR A 16 9.33 7.98 6.09
N VAL A 17 9.00 7.57 7.31
CA VAL A 17 9.35 8.26 8.53
C VAL A 17 10.59 7.60 9.11
N TYR A 18 11.60 8.41 9.44
CA TYR A 18 12.78 7.97 10.16
C TYR A 18 12.65 8.40 11.62
N THR A 19 12.94 7.49 12.56
CA THR A 19 12.81 7.79 14.00
C THR A 19 13.84 7.03 14.83
N TYR A 20 14.28 7.69 15.90
CA TYR A 20 15.10 7.08 16.96
C TYR A 20 14.27 6.75 18.21
N ASN A 21 13.33 7.63 18.55
CA ASN A 21 12.69 7.68 19.86
C ASN A 21 11.20 7.30 19.86
N ARG A 22 10.55 7.19 18.68
CA ARG A 22 9.12 6.88 18.41
C ARG A 22 8.13 8.05 18.38
N GLU A 23 8.57 9.27 18.65
CA GLU A 23 7.66 10.42 18.83
C GLU A 23 6.79 10.65 17.59
N GLU A 24 7.37 10.48 16.42
CA GLU A 24 6.76 10.69 15.10
C GLU A 24 5.62 9.71 14.79
N VAL A 25 5.55 8.57 15.49
CA VAL A 25 4.52 7.53 15.28
C VAL A 25 3.58 7.35 16.46
N SER A 26 3.73 8.17 17.50
CA SER A 26 2.89 8.11 18.70
C SER A 26 1.41 8.41 18.44
N GLY A 27 1.09 9.16 17.37
CA GLY A 27 -0.27 9.49 16.96
C GLY A 27 -1.06 8.33 16.30
N ILE A 28 -0.41 7.20 15.99
CA ILE A 28 -1.06 6.01 15.42
C ILE A 28 -0.91 4.86 16.44
N PRO A 29 -1.93 4.55 17.25
CA PRO A 29 -1.80 3.64 18.40
C PRO A 29 -1.29 2.25 18.04
N GLU A 30 -1.79 1.66 16.96
CA GLU A 30 -1.42 0.32 16.48
C GLU A 30 0.03 0.29 16.02
N LEU A 31 0.47 1.33 15.31
CA LEU A 31 1.85 1.49 14.86
C LEU A 31 2.79 1.74 16.03
N HIS A 32 2.40 2.56 16.99
CA HIS A 32 3.18 2.80 18.20
C HIS A 32 3.39 1.50 19.00
N LYS A 33 2.35 0.68 19.16
CA LYS A 33 2.44 -0.66 19.80
C LYS A 33 3.36 -1.60 19.03
N ALA A 34 3.21 -1.67 17.71
CA ALA A 34 4.07 -2.48 16.85
C ALA A 34 5.54 -2.04 16.93
N PHE A 35 5.79 -0.73 16.90
CA PHE A 35 7.12 -0.14 17.02
C PHE A 35 7.79 -0.49 18.35
N ILE A 36 7.08 -0.34 19.47
CA ILE A 36 7.62 -0.71 20.79
C ILE A 36 8.04 -2.18 20.83
N THR A 37 7.21 -3.05 20.23
CA THR A 37 7.48 -4.49 20.16
C THR A 37 8.73 -4.76 19.30
N TYR A 38 8.81 -4.17 18.11
CA TYR A 38 9.95 -4.32 17.22
C TYR A 38 11.27 -3.77 17.81
N LYS A 39 11.22 -2.58 18.43
CA LYS A 39 12.38 -1.95 19.08
C LYS A 39 12.93 -2.81 20.22
N ARG A 40 12.06 -3.47 20.99
CA ARG A 40 12.47 -4.39 22.06
C ARG A 40 13.28 -5.58 21.54
N VAL A 41 12.98 -6.05 20.33
CA VAL A 41 13.62 -7.24 19.75
C VAL A 41 14.93 -6.90 19.02
N THR A 42 14.99 -5.78 18.29
CA THR A 42 16.04 -5.57 17.29
C THR A 42 17.28 -4.81 17.76
N LYS A 43 17.27 -4.20 18.97
CA LYS A 43 18.38 -3.43 19.57
C LYS A 43 19.00 -2.33 18.67
N GLY A 44 18.39 -2.02 17.53
CA GLY A 44 18.83 -0.96 16.64
C GLY A 44 18.41 0.42 17.15
N ASN A 45 19.09 1.45 16.66
CA ASN A 45 18.88 2.82 17.13
C ASN A 45 18.08 3.68 16.13
N LEU A 46 18.27 3.45 14.83
CA LEU A 46 17.57 4.17 13.77
C LEU A 46 16.61 3.23 13.02
N PHE A 47 15.35 3.65 12.99
CA PHE A 47 14.27 2.91 12.36
C PHE A 47 13.75 3.68 11.15
N TYR A 48 13.40 2.95 10.11
CA TYR A 48 12.58 3.47 9.02
C TYR A 48 11.19 2.85 9.12
N ILE A 49 10.18 3.66 8.86
CA ILE A 49 8.77 3.26 8.86
C ILE A 49 8.19 3.70 7.54
N LYS A 50 7.95 2.74 6.66
CA LYS A 50 7.52 2.97 5.30
C LYS A 50 6.02 2.69 5.18
N PHE A 51 5.29 3.67 4.69
CA PHE A 51 3.85 3.66 4.49
C PHE A 51 3.54 3.46 3.02
N TYR A 52 2.88 2.36 2.69
CA TYR A 52 2.27 2.12 1.39
C TYR A 52 0.78 2.40 1.52
N THR A 53 0.29 3.45 0.85
CA THR A 53 -1.08 3.94 1.07
C THR A 53 -1.87 3.99 -0.23
N ALA A 54 -3.04 3.34 -0.23
CA ALA A 54 -4.12 3.65 -1.14
C ALA A 54 -5.04 4.68 -0.46
N PRO A 55 -5.08 5.95 -0.91
CA PRO A 55 -5.91 6.97 -0.29
C PRO A 55 -7.40 6.63 -0.39
N THR A 56 -8.19 7.26 0.49
CA THR A 56 -9.65 7.22 0.52
C THR A 56 -10.28 7.40 -0.85
N GLU A 57 -11.32 6.62 -1.14
CA GLU A 57 -12.21 6.86 -2.28
C GLU A 57 -13.40 7.70 -1.82
N ILE A 58 -13.66 8.81 -2.49
CA ILE A 58 -14.80 9.69 -2.18
C ILE A 58 -15.83 9.50 -3.29
N LEU A 59 -16.95 8.87 -2.95
CA LEU A 59 -18.11 8.71 -3.81
C LEU A 59 -19.22 9.63 -3.31
N TYR A 60 -20.27 9.82 -4.12
CA TYR A 60 -21.39 10.69 -3.76
C TYR A 60 -22.13 10.19 -2.50
N GLU A 61 -22.32 8.87 -2.37
CA GLU A 61 -23.10 8.26 -1.28
C GLU A 61 -22.24 7.61 -0.18
N GLU A 62 -20.94 7.40 -0.43
CA GLU A 62 -20.06 6.61 0.43
C GLU A 62 -18.61 7.14 0.42
N ILE A 63 -17.93 7.03 1.57
CA ILE A 63 -16.49 7.23 1.67
C ILE A 63 -15.83 5.88 1.96
N LYS A 64 -15.03 5.36 1.02
CA LYS A 64 -14.27 4.12 1.23
C LYS A 64 -12.95 4.46 1.92
N PRO A 65 -12.63 3.87 3.08
CA PRO A 65 -11.46 4.25 3.86
C PRO A 65 -10.14 3.94 3.13
N PRO A 66 -9.02 4.52 3.57
CA PRO A 66 -7.71 4.22 3.00
C PRO A 66 -7.31 2.77 3.32
N ILE A 67 -6.56 2.16 2.41
CA ILE A 67 -5.89 0.87 2.65
C ILE A 67 -4.42 1.18 2.89
N GLN A 68 -3.86 0.64 3.96
CA GLN A 68 -2.47 0.90 4.33
C GLN A 68 -1.72 -0.37 4.69
N VAL A 69 -0.50 -0.45 4.19
CA VAL A 69 0.49 -1.44 4.62
C VAL A 69 1.71 -0.66 5.12
N ILE A 70 2.10 -0.90 6.37
CA ILE A 70 3.20 -0.21 7.03
C ILE A 70 4.31 -1.21 7.33
N LYS A 71 5.51 -0.92 6.84
CA LYS A 71 6.72 -1.71 7.06
C LYS A 71 7.63 -0.99 8.04
N ILE A 72 7.98 -1.66 9.13
CA ILE A 72 8.97 -1.20 10.09
C ILE A 72 10.28 -1.93 9.82
N GLY A 73 11.39 -1.19 9.79
CA GLY A 73 12.72 -1.79 9.64
C GLY A 73 13.82 -0.95 10.28
N LEU A 74 15.03 -1.49 10.25
CA LEU A 74 16.25 -0.79 10.69
C LEU A 74 16.99 -0.23 9.49
N THR A 75 17.59 0.94 9.66
CA THR A 75 18.53 1.53 8.70
C THR A 75 19.72 2.12 9.44
N LYS A 76 20.83 2.32 8.73
CA LYS A 76 22.00 3.06 9.25
C LYS A 76 21.92 4.54 8.94
N ASP A 77 21.32 4.87 7.79
CA ASP A 77 21.27 6.21 7.23
C ASP A 77 19.83 6.63 6.99
N ILE A 78 19.57 7.92 7.16
CA ILE A 78 18.33 8.56 6.74
C ILE A 78 18.45 8.77 5.22
N ILE A 79 17.50 8.21 4.46
CA ILE A 79 17.39 8.49 3.04
C ILE A 79 16.36 9.59 2.88
N ILE A 80 16.84 10.82 2.67
CA ILE A 80 15.97 11.95 2.34
C ILE A 80 15.75 11.88 0.83
N PRO A 81 14.51 11.72 0.34
CA PRO A 81 14.24 11.85 -1.08
C PRO A 81 14.60 13.27 -1.53
N GLU A 82 15.49 13.40 -2.50
CA GLU A 82 15.80 14.68 -3.14
C GLU A 82 14.57 15.15 -3.94
N ASP A 83 14.24 16.45 -3.86
CA ASP A 83 13.11 17.10 -4.54
C ASP A 83 11.69 16.73 -4.09
N ILE A 84 11.42 16.61 -2.78
CA ILE A 84 10.03 16.69 -2.25
C ILE A 84 9.60 18.17 -2.22
N GLY A 85 9.53 18.80 -3.38
CA GLY A 85 9.34 20.24 -3.52
C GLY A 85 8.23 20.55 -4.49
N GLN A 86 7.07 20.90 -3.94
CA GLN A 86 5.86 21.40 -4.63
C GLN A 86 5.19 20.41 -5.60
N GLN A 87 4.01 19.92 -5.21
CA GLN A 87 3.06 19.36 -6.17
C GLN A 87 2.41 20.52 -6.93
N GLU A 88 2.25 20.37 -8.24
CA GLU A 88 1.44 21.30 -9.03
C GLU A 88 0.00 21.34 -8.49
N GLU A 89 -0.59 22.53 -8.47
CA GLU A 89 -1.99 22.66 -8.08
C GLU A 89 -2.87 21.98 -9.12
N ILE A 90 -3.60 20.96 -8.68
CA ILE A 90 -4.52 20.21 -9.54
C ILE A 90 -5.77 21.06 -9.75
N CYS A 91 -6.21 21.18 -10.99
CA CYS A 91 -7.46 21.83 -11.31
C CYS A 91 -8.62 21.15 -10.57
N LYS A 92 -9.50 21.94 -9.93
CA LYS A 92 -10.59 21.41 -9.07
C LYS A 92 -11.46 20.35 -9.75
N ILE A 93 -11.66 20.47 -11.07
CA ILE A 93 -12.44 19.52 -11.87
C ILE A 93 -11.76 18.15 -12.02
N GLU A 94 -10.42 18.09 -11.90
CA GLU A 94 -9.63 16.87 -12.07
C GLU A 94 -9.38 16.14 -10.75
N ILE A 95 -9.57 16.82 -9.61
CA ILE A 95 -9.35 16.28 -8.26
C ILE A 95 -9.99 14.88 -8.07
N PRO A 96 -11.28 14.64 -8.42
CA PRO A 96 -11.89 13.33 -8.22
C PRO A 96 -11.17 12.21 -8.99
N SER A 97 -10.89 12.45 -10.28
CA SER A 97 -10.18 11.48 -11.14
C SER A 97 -8.74 11.25 -10.66
N PHE A 98 -8.08 12.31 -10.19
CA PHE A 98 -6.75 12.23 -9.60
C PHE A 98 -6.72 11.31 -8.36
N TYR A 99 -7.62 11.53 -7.39
CA TYR A 99 -7.67 10.69 -6.18
C TYR A 99 -8.09 9.25 -6.48
N ALA A 100 -9.01 9.05 -7.41
CA ALA A 100 -9.38 7.73 -7.94
C ALA A 100 -8.16 6.99 -8.51
N ASN A 101 -7.40 7.62 -9.40
CA ASN A 101 -6.20 7.04 -9.98
C ASN A 101 -5.14 6.76 -8.92
N LYS A 102 -4.94 7.71 -8.00
CA LYS A 102 -4.00 7.58 -6.88
C LYS A 102 -4.37 6.39 -5.98
N ARG A 103 -5.66 6.15 -5.71
CA ARG A 103 -6.11 4.95 -4.99
C ARG A 103 -5.69 3.68 -5.69
N ILE A 104 -5.94 3.56 -7.00
CA ILE A 104 -5.59 2.37 -7.78
C ILE A 104 -4.07 2.12 -7.81
N ILE A 105 -3.27 3.17 -8.01
CA ILE A 105 -1.80 3.07 -7.97
C ILE A 105 -1.33 2.68 -6.57
N GLY A 106 -1.94 3.23 -5.52
CA GLY A 106 -1.66 2.86 -4.14
C GLY A 106 -1.93 1.38 -3.86
N ILE A 107 -3.07 0.85 -4.31
CA ILE A 107 -3.39 -0.58 -4.19
C ILE A 107 -2.37 -1.42 -4.97
N SER A 108 -2.05 -1.05 -6.21
CA SER A 108 -1.03 -1.74 -7.01
C SER A 108 0.34 -1.75 -6.31
N THR A 109 0.72 -0.65 -5.65
CA THR A 109 1.98 -0.54 -4.92
C THR A 109 1.98 -1.43 -3.67
N ILE A 110 0.85 -1.51 -2.96
CA ILE A 110 0.66 -2.41 -1.82
C ILE A 110 0.79 -3.87 -2.26
N ILE A 111 0.08 -4.27 -3.33
CA ILE A 111 0.15 -5.64 -3.87
C ILE A 111 1.60 -5.95 -4.24
N GLN A 112 2.29 -5.04 -4.93
CA GLN A 112 3.67 -5.24 -5.34
C GLN A 112 4.60 -5.44 -4.14
N GLU A 113 4.51 -4.64 -3.08
CA GLU A 113 5.33 -4.84 -1.88
C GLU A 113 5.06 -6.21 -1.24
N LEU A 114 3.79 -6.56 -1.05
CA LEU A 114 3.42 -7.81 -0.39
C LEU A 114 3.83 -9.02 -1.25
N ALA A 115 3.56 -8.99 -2.55
CA ALA A 115 3.94 -10.03 -3.50
C ALA A 115 5.46 -10.19 -3.59
N ASN A 116 6.22 -9.09 -3.59
CA ASN A 116 7.68 -9.14 -3.56
C ASN A 116 8.21 -9.82 -2.30
N ASN A 117 7.57 -9.63 -1.13
CA ASN A 117 7.99 -10.36 0.07
C ASN A 117 7.62 -11.85 -0.04
N TYR A 118 6.40 -12.15 -0.48
CA TYR A 118 5.88 -13.51 -0.58
C TYR A 118 6.65 -14.37 -1.59
N LEU A 119 6.81 -13.90 -2.83
CA LEU A 119 7.44 -14.64 -3.93
C LEU A 119 8.94 -14.86 -3.72
N ASN A 120 9.64 -13.90 -3.10
CA ASN A 120 11.06 -14.04 -2.79
C ASN A 120 11.33 -14.81 -1.50
N GLY A 121 10.29 -15.31 -0.81
CA GLY A 121 10.44 -15.99 0.47
C GLY A 121 10.98 -15.07 1.58
N ASN A 122 10.83 -13.76 1.45
CA ASN A 122 11.21 -12.81 2.50
C ASN A 122 10.22 -12.97 3.65
N VAL A 123 10.71 -13.59 4.72
CA VAL A 123 9.89 -13.88 5.88
C VAL A 123 9.49 -12.57 6.58
N ILE A 124 8.23 -12.48 6.97
CA ILE A 124 7.69 -11.33 7.69
C ILE A 124 7.17 -11.73 9.08
N TRP A 125 7.06 -10.72 9.95
CA TRP A 125 6.29 -10.78 11.19
C TRP A 125 5.22 -9.70 11.13
N SER A 126 3.94 -10.11 11.13
CA SER A 126 2.80 -9.20 11.21
C SER A 126 2.47 -8.83 12.66
N TYR A 127 2.42 -7.54 12.97
CA TYR A 127 2.02 -7.01 14.27
C TYR A 127 0.53 -6.68 14.35
N TYR A 128 -0.05 -6.31 13.21
CA TYR A 128 -1.44 -5.86 13.10
C TYR A 128 -1.96 -6.12 11.69
N ALA A 129 -3.20 -6.58 11.59
CA ALA A 129 -3.88 -6.83 10.32
C ALA A 129 -5.41 -6.71 10.51
N ARG A 130 -5.92 -5.49 10.63
CA ARG A 130 -7.36 -5.16 10.78
C ARG A 130 -7.67 -3.77 10.23
N ASP A 131 -8.94 -3.47 10.00
CA ASP A 131 -9.41 -2.11 9.67
C ASP A 131 -8.70 -1.46 8.47
N GLN A 132 -8.48 -2.24 7.42
CA GLN A 132 -7.73 -1.88 6.21
C GLN A 132 -6.26 -1.49 6.45
N LEU A 133 -5.68 -1.91 7.57
CA LEU A 133 -4.30 -1.66 7.96
C LEU A 133 -3.55 -2.97 8.23
N MET A 134 -2.38 -3.11 7.61
CA MET A 134 -1.37 -4.11 7.98
C MET A 134 -0.10 -3.43 8.49
N ILE A 135 0.47 -3.92 9.58
CA ILE A 135 1.77 -3.46 10.10
C ILE A 135 2.68 -4.66 10.24
N TYR A 136 3.84 -4.63 9.61
CA TYR A 136 4.77 -5.75 9.63
C TYR A 136 6.23 -5.30 9.65
N SER A 137 7.12 -6.24 9.95
CA SER A 137 8.57 -6.11 9.72
C SER A 137 9.10 -7.38 9.05
N ASN A 138 10.30 -7.29 8.47
CA ASN A 138 10.99 -8.49 8.02
C ASN A 138 11.49 -9.27 9.24
N SER A 139 11.36 -10.60 9.19
CA SER A 139 11.74 -11.53 10.25
C SER A 139 12.83 -12.48 9.76
N ARG A 140 13.58 -13.04 10.71
CA ARG A 140 14.52 -14.15 10.44
C ARG A 140 13.87 -15.51 10.57
N GLU A 141 12.77 -15.59 11.33
CA GLU A 141 12.07 -16.83 11.64
C GLU A 141 10.76 -16.94 10.88
N LEU A 142 10.58 -18.06 10.17
CA LEU A 142 9.35 -18.34 9.43
C LEU A 142 8.18 -18.52 10.38
N ARG A 143 7.18 -17.67 10.19
CA ARG A 143 5.88 -17.77 10.85
C ARG A 143 4.83 -17.99 9.79
N LYS A 144 4.42 -19.24 9.62
CA LYS A 144 3.46 -19.62 8.58
C LYS A 144 2.18 -18.77 8.64
N VAL A 145 1.68 -18.51 9.85
CA VAL A 145 0.48 -17.66 10.07
C VAL A 145 0.66 -16.25 9.50
N ASP A 146 1.84 -15.65 9.64
CA ASP A 146 2.12 -14.30 9.10
C ASP A 146 2.18 -14.31 7.57
N MET A 147 2.81 -15.34 6.99
CA MET A 147 2.87 -15.51 5.53
C MET A 147 1.50 -15.83 4.92
N ASP A 148 0.68 -16.63 5.61
CA ASP A 148 -0.69 -16.95 5.22
C ASP A 148 -1.58 -15.69 5.29
N GLU A 149 -1.32 -14.76 6.23
CA GLU A 149 -2.00 -13.46 6.27
C GLU A 149 -1.59 -12.58 5.08
N VAL A 150 -0.29 -12.53 4.73
CA VAL A 150 0.18 -11.81 3.53
C VAL A 150 -0.48 -12.36 2.27
N GLN A 151 -0.53 -13.68 2.12
CA GLN A 151 -1.18 -14.30 0.97
C GLN A 151 -2.67 -13.92 0.89
N ARG A 152 -3.38 -13.96 2.02
CA ARG A 152 -4.79 -13.54 2.08
C ARG A 152 -4.98 -12.07 1.75
N TRP A 153 -4.08 -11.19 2.17
CA TRP A 153 -4.08 -9.79 1.75
C TRP A 153 -3.89 -9.66 0.23
N ILE A 154 -2.88 -10.31 -0.35
CA ILE A 154 -2.62 -10.28 -1.79
C ILE A 154 -3.85 -10.76 -2.57
N LEU A 155 -4.38 -11.94 -2.22
CA LEU A 155 -5.54 -12.52 -2.92
C LEU A 155 -6.80 -11.66 -2.78
N SER A 156 -7.04 -11.08 -1.60
CA SER A 156 -8.20 -10.20 -1.39
C SER A 156 -8.11 -8.92 -2.22
N LEU A 157 -6.91 -8.36 -2.36
CA LEU A 157 -6.71 -7.19 -3.21
C LEU A 157 -6.84 -7.58 -4.70
N LEU A 158 -6.28 -8.73 -5.12
CA LEU A 158 -6.37 -9.20 -6.49
C LEU A 158 -7.79 -9.55 -6.94
N LYS A 159 -8.73 -9.77 -6.02
CA LYS A 159 -10.11 -10.16 -6.32
C LYS A 159 -11.10 -9.16 -5.73
N PRO A 160 -11.16 -7.93 -6.25
CA PRO A 160 -11.86 -6.81 -5.61
C PRO A 160 -13.37 -6.98 -5.44
N GLU A 161 -14.00 -7.83 -6.26
CA GLU A 161 -15.44 -8.12 -6.20
C GLU A 161 -15.76 -9.37 -5.37
N GLU A 162 -14.76 -10.18 -5.02
CA GLU A 162 -14.96 -11.32 -4.12
C GLU A 162 -14.90 -10.85 -2.67
N ARG A 163 -15.58 -11.60 -1.79
CA ARG A 163 -15.46 -11.38 -0.35
C ARG A 163 -13.99 -11.56 0.07
N PRO A 164 -13.37 -10.57 0.76
CA PRO A 164 -11.99 -10.68 1.19
C PRO A 164 -11.73 -11.95 2.02
N THR A 165 -10.61 -12.62 1.74
CA THR A 165 -10.16 -13.80 2.48
C THR A 165 -9.43 -13.41 3.78
N THR A 166 -8.91 -12.19 3.86
CA THR A 166 -8.48 -11.58 5.14
C THR A 166 -9.65 -10.88 5.82
N ARG A 167 -9.65 -10.89 7.15
CA ARG A 167 -10.59 -10.09 7.95
C ARG A 167 -10.21 -8.60 8.00
N ALA A 168 -9.02 -8.25 7.50
CA ALA A 168 -8.51 -6.90 7.58
C ALA A 168 -9.11 -5.98 6.52
N LEU A 169 -9.44 -6.51 5.35
CA LEU A 169 -10.01 -5.74 4.25
C LEU A 169 -11.53 -5.86 4.27
N LYS A 170 -12.21 -4.72 4.04
CA LYS A 170 -13.67 -4.70 3.90
C LYS A 170 -14.05 -5.07 2.48
N GLU A 171 -15.19 -5.72 2.33
CA GLU A 171 -15.81 -5.96 1.03
C GLU A 171 -16.12 -4.62 0.33
N GLY A 172 -16.07 -4.60 -1.00
CA GLY A 172 -16.32 -3.39 -1.77
C GLY A 172 -15.32 -2.28 -1.45
N PHE A 173 -14.04 -2.60 -1.21
CA PHE A 173 -12.99 -1.61 -0.96
C PHE A 173 -12.67 -0.75 -2.20
N ILE A 174 -13.20 -1.08 -3.37
CA ILE A 174 -13.10 -0.28 -4.59
C ILE A 174 -14.47 -0.19 -5.23
N SER A 175 -14.85 0.96 -5.78
CA SER A 175 -16.12 1.10 -6.49
C SER A 175 -16.11 0.42 -7.86
N ALA A 176 -17.31 0.15 -8.37
CA ALA A 176 -17.50 -0.35 -9.73
C ALA A 176 -16.97 0.61 -10.81
N GLU A 177 -17.00 1.92 -10.55
CA GLU A 177 -16.50 2.95 -11.46
C GLU A 177 -14.99 2.83 -11.68
N LEU A 178 -14.24 2.43 -10.64
CA LEU A 178 -12.79 2.26 -10.70
C LEU A 178 -12.34 0.89 -11.20
N LEU A 179 -13.23 -0.11 -11.24
CA LEU A 179 -12.86 -1.49 -11.58
C LEU A 179 -12.22 -1.62 -12.97
N THR A 180 -12.67 -0.87 -13.97
CA THR A 180 -12.07 -0.94 -15.32
C THR A 180 -10.61 -0.48 -15.29
N ARG A 181 -10.34 0.66 -14.66
CA ARG A 181 -8.97 1.20 -14.51
C ARG A 181 -8.11 0.28 -13.63
N TYR A 182 -8.70 -0.26 -12.57
CA TYR A 182 -8.07 -1.22 -11.67
C TYR A 182 -7.60 -2.47 -12.41
N CYS A 183 -8.51 -3.11 -13.16
CA CYS A 183 -8.24 -4.29 -13.95
C CYS A 183 -7.14 -4.03 -14.98
N LYS A 184 -7.19 -2.88 -15.66
CA LYS A 184 -6.17 -2.53 -16.65
C LYS A 184 -4.78 -2.40 -16.04
N LEU A 185 -4.66 -1.79 -14.85
CA LEU A 185 -3.36 -1.59 -14.19
C LEU A 185 -2.78 -2.87 -13.56
N ILE A 186 -3.64 -3.75 -13.03
CA ILE A 186 -3.25 -4.88 -12.18
C ILE A 186 -3.42 -6.22 -12.90
N GLY A 187 -4.47 -6.40 -13.70
CA GLY A 187 -4.85 -7.70 -14.26
C GLY A 187 -3.80 -8.36 -15.12
N HIS A 188 -3.12 -7.59 -15.99
CA HIS A 188 -2.04 -8.14 -16.82
C HIS A 188 -0.77 -8.53 -16.02
N LYS A 189 -0.60 -8.01 -14.79
CA LYS A 189 0.59 -8.26 -13.96
C LYS A 189 0.45 -9.48 -13.08
N TYR A 190 -0.78 -9.86 -12.74
CA TYR A 190 -1.07 -10.89 -11.75
C TYR A 190 -2.10 -11.88 -12.29
N PRO A 191 -1.70 -13.13 -12.63
CA PRO A 191 -2.60 -14.15 -13.15
C PRO A 191 -3.77 -14.49 -12.23
N ASP A 192 -3.60 -14.32 -10.92
CA ASP A 192 -4.64 -14.57 -9.92
C ASP A 192 -5.67 -13.42 -9.82
N HIS A 193 -5.50 -12.33 -10.58
CA HIS A 193 -6.47 -11.24 -10.64
C HIS A 193 -7.76 -11.71 -11.30
N ILE A 194 -8.88 -11.45 -10.64
CA ILE A 194 -10.21 -11.81 -11.13
C ILE A 194 -11.16 -10.64 -10.86
N CYS A 195 -11.81 -10.15 -11.92
CA CYS A 195 -12.94 -9.24 -11.82
C CYS A 195 -13.81 -9.29 -13.10
N SER A 196 -15.00 -8.70 -13.04
CA SER A 196 -15.98 -8.56 -14.12
C SER A 196 -15.48 -7.78 -15.33
N LYS A 197 -14.34 -7.07 -15.21
CA LYS A 197 -13.70 -6.30 -16.28
C LYS A 197 -12.53 -7.04 -16.95
N CYS A 198 -12.13 -8.20 -16.45
CA CYS A 198 -11.14 -9.04 -17.11
C CYS A 198 -11.64 -9.42 -18.50
N ASN A 199 -10.77 -9.32 -19.52
CA ASN A 199 -11.09 -9.58 -20.93
C ASN A 199 -12.12 -8.62 -21.58
N GLY A 200 -12.46 -7.49 -20.93
CA GLY A 200 -13.22 -6.41 -21.57
C GLY A 200 -12.32 -5.55 -22.46
N GLU A 201 -12.79 -5.18 -23.67
CA GLU A 201 -12.04 -4.35 -24.61
C GLU A 201 -11.72 -2.95 -24.09
N ASP A 202 -10.64 -2.41 -24.66
CA ASP A 202 -9.97 -1.15 -24.36
C ASP A 202 -10.90 0.05 -24.17
N ASN A 203 -10.65 0.81 -23.12
CA ASN A 203 -10.88 2.24 -23.14
C ASN A 203 -9.67 2.99 -22.56
N ILE A 204 -9.39 4.11 -23.20
CA ILE A 204 -8.19 4.97 -23.21
C ILE A 204 -7.55 5.12 -21.82
N ILE A 205 -6.27 4.74 -21.70
CA ILE A 205 -5.39 5.22 -20.62
C ILE A 205 -5.00 6.66 -21.02
N PRO A 206 -5.18 7.67 -20.17
CA PRO A 206 -4.46 8.92 -20.40
C PRO A 206 -2.98 8.61 -20.26
N ASP A 207 -2.22 8.77 -21.34
CA ASP A 207 -0.78 8.64 -21.33
C ASP A 207 -0.21 9.52 -20.22
N VAL A 208 0.30 8.87 -19.18
CA VAL A 208 1.18 9.55 -18.23
C VAL A 208 2.53 9.56 -18.92
N GLN A 209 2.83 10.67 -19.60
CA GLN A 209 4.18 10.96 -20.07
C GLN A 209 5.08 11.04 -18.85
N LEU A 210 5.84 9.96 -18.63
CA LEU A 210 7.00 9.96 -17.75
C LEU A 210 8.20 10.31 -18.63
N GLU A 211 8.30 11.59 -18.99
CA GLU A 211 9.58 12.18 -19.41
C GLU A 211 10.34 12.68 -18.17
#